data_AF-F4L5I6-F1
#
_entry.id   AF-F4L5I6-F1
#
_cell.length_a   1.000
_cell.length_b   1.000
_cell.length_c   1.000
_cell.angle_alpha   90.00
_cell.angle_beta   90.00
_cell.angle_gamma   90.00
#
_symmetry.space_group_name_H-M   'P 1'
#
loop_
_entity.id
_entity.type
_entity.pdbx_description
1 polymer ?
#
loop_
_entity_poly.entity_id
_entity_poly.type
_entity_poly.pdbx_seq_one_letter_code
_entity_poly.pdbx_strand_id
1 'polypeptide(L)'
;MEIVTRTFERLLTSKTIEDVEKILDDLKIDKKNRMDDKVYPRLKFKITKQEIEELKEKGVITADNLLADLSNADPLTKLLYSVSWKNGDLKKVKHIIEGIVSGQQDEKENGLVFYQFGKYLTKKPGEPIIDQHVLRAFGVYKANGDKEKLDRLKRLSLITKKEKELIDQYKLWLRTDLTRELRDNDNYSYHVDKVLFAVGKSIKEKS
;
A
#
# COMPACT_ATOMS: atom_id res chain seq x y z
N MET A 1 -4.02 -22.01 3.73
CA MET A 1 -2.70 -22.15 3.06
C MET A 1 -2.90 -22.37 1.58
N GLU A 2 -3.68 -23.38 1.18
CA GLU A 2 -3.98 -23.67 -0.24
C GLU A 2 -4.48 -22.45 -1.02
N ILE A 3 -5.35 -21.62 -0.43
CA ILE A 3 -5.84 -20.40 -1.08
C ILE A 3 -4.74 -19.38 -1.40
N VAL A 4 -3.73 -19.28 -0.52
CA VAL A 4 -2.57 -18.39 -0.72
C VAL A 4 -1.70 -18.96 -1.85
N THR A 5 -1.32 -20.24 -1.76
CA THR A 5 -0.51 -20.90 -2.79
C THR A 5 -1.14 -20.77 -4.18
N ARG A 6 -2.43 -21.11 -4.32
CA ARG A 6 -3.17 -20.98 -5.58
C ARG A 6 -3.27 -19.54 -6.09
N THR A 7 -3.37 -18.56 -5.18
CA THR A 7 -3.35 -17.14 -5.57
C THR A 7 -2.02 -16.78 -6.21
N PHE A 8 -0.90 -17.15 -5.58
CA PHE A 8 0.43 -16.83 -6.10
C PHE A 8 0.74 -17.58 -7.40
N GLU A 9 0.38 -18.85 -7.53
CA GLU A 9 0.51 -19.61 -8.78
C GLU A 9 -0.22 -18.93 -9.95
N ARG A 10 -1.44 -18.42 -9.70
CA ARG A 10 -2.22 -17.67 -10.70
C ARG A 10 -1.62 -16.31 -11.00
N LEU A 11 -1.13 -15.58 -10.00
CA LEU A 11 -0.48 -14.28 -10.20
C LEU A 11 0.79 -14.42 -11.05
N LEU A 12 1.59 -15.47 -10.83
CA LEU A 12 2.82 -15.73 -11.59
C LEU A 12 2.57 -16.10 -13.05
N THR A 13 1.37 -16.55 -13.39
CA THR A 13 0.99 -16.95 -14.77
C THR A 13 0.06 -15.96 -15.46
N SER A 14 -0.50 -14.99 -14.72
CA SER A 14 -1.39 -13.95 -15.26
C SER A 14 -0.66 -13.03 -16.22
N LYS A 15 -1.30 -12.67 -17.34
CA LYS A 15 -0.74 -11.76 -18.35
C LYS A 15 -1.50 -10.44 -18.46
N THR A 16 -2.75 -10.42 -18.04
CA THR A 16 -3.63 -9.27 -18.13
C THR A 16 -4.16 -8.87 -16.75
N ILE A 17 -4.63 -7.63 -16.64
CA ILE A 17 -5.33 -7.16 -15.42
C ILE A 17 -6.60 -7.98 -15.16
N GLU A 18 -7.31 -8.38 -16.23
CA GLU A 18 -8.51 -9.19 -16.12
C GLU A 18 -8.21 -10.57 -15.51
N ASP A 19 -7.10 -11.20 -15.89
CA ASP A 19 -6.65 -12.47 -15.29
C ASP A 19 -6.45 -12.31 -13.78
N VAL A 20 -5.81 -11.22 -13.36
CA VAL A 20 -5.52 -10.91 -11.95
C VAL A 20 -6.82 -10.70 -11.18
N GLU A 21 -7.76 -9.91 -11.71
CA GLU A 21 -9.02 -9.62 -11.02
C GLU A 21 -9.92 -10.85 -10.89
N LYS A 22 -9.92 -11.74 -11.89
CA LYS A 22 -10.67 -13.01 -11.86
C LYS A 22 -10.21 -13.98 -10.78
N ILE A 23 -8.97 -13.87 -10.28
CA ILE A 23 -8.44 -14.75 -9.23
C ILE A 23 -9.37 -14.79 -8.00
N LEU A 24 -9.95 -13.64 -7.63
CA LEU A 24 -10.81 -13.57 -6.44
C LEU A 24 -12.13 -14.32 -6.64
N ASP A 25 -12.67 -14.33 -7.86
CA ASP A 25 -13.88 -15.07 -8.21
C ASP A 25 -13.61 -16.56 -8.35
N ASP A 26 -12.54 -16.93 -9.05
CA ASP A 26 -12.12 -18.31 -9.25
C ASP A 26 -11.81 -19.04 -7.93
N LEU A 27 -11.18 -18.33 -6.99
CA LEU A 27 -10.89 -18.85 -5.66
C LEU A 27 -12.03 -18.65 -4.64
N LYS A 28 -13.18 -18.13 -5.09
CA LYS A 28 -14.39 -17.91 -4.28
C LYS A 28 -14.11 -17.11 -3.00
N ILE A 29 -13.25 -16.08 -3.09
CA ILE A 29 -12.98 -15.17 -1.97
C ILE A 29 -14.24 -14.37 -1.67
N ASP A 30 -14.71 -14.45 -0.42
CA ASP A 30 -15.89 -13.74 0.07
C ASP A 30 -15.80 -12.23 -0.25
N LYS A 31 -16.88 -11.67 -0.81
CA LYS A 31 -16.98 -10.25 -1.18
C LYS A 31 -16.70 -9.32 0.00
N LYS A 32 -17.00 -9.72 1.24
CA LYS A 32 -16.71 -8.91 2.45
C LYS A 32 -15.21 -8.67 2.68
N ASN A 33 -14.36 -9.52 2.10
CA ASN A 33 -12.91 -9.42 2.20
C ASN A 33 -12.31 -8.58 1.07
N ARG A 34 -13.04 -8.33 -0.01
CA ARG A 34 -12.58 -7.55 -1.14
C ARG A 34 -12.71 -6.05 -0.84
N MET A 35 -11.91 -5.23 -1.53
CA MET A 35 -12.07 -3.77 -1.48
C MET A 35 -13.29 -3.37 -2.32
N ASP A 36 -14.14 -2.53 -1.76
CA ASP A 36 -15.26 -1.91 -2.47
C ASP A 36 -14.80 -0.57 -3.06
N ASP A 37 -14.75 -0.48 -4.38
CA ASP A 37 -14.30 0.72 -5.09
C ASP A 37 -15.27 1.91 -4.91
N LYS A 38 -16.51 1.68 -4.46
CA LYS A 38 -17.44 2.76 -4.08
C LYS A 38 -17.07 3.40 -2.75
N VAL A 39 -16.50 2.62 -1.83
CA VAL A 39 -16.08 3.08 -0.50
C VAL A 39 -14.63 3.58 -0.55
N TYR A 40 -13.78 2.92 -1.32
CA TYR A 40 -12.36 3.23 -1.49
C TYR A 40 -12.06 3.47 -2.98
N PRO A 41 -12.45 4.64 -3.52
CA PRO A 41 -12.23 4.95 -4.91
C PRO A 41 -10.74 4.98 -5.23
N ARG A 42 -10.39 4.45 -6.40
CA ARG A 42 -9.01 4.46 -6.90
C ARG A 42 -8.51 5.89 -7.06
N LEU A 43 -7.33 6.16 -6.51
CA LEU A 43 -6.63 7.43 -6.68
C LEU A 43 -5.98 7.47 -8.07
N LYS A 44 -6.60 8.22 -8.99
CA LYS A 44 -6.14 8.36 -10.39
C LYS A 44 -5.19 9.54 -10.63
N PHE A 45 -4.94 10.36 -9.61
CA PHE A 45 -3.99 11.46 -9.68
C PHE A 45 -2.58 11.02 -9.27
N LYS A 46 -1.58 11.83 -9.63
CA LYS A 46 -0.21 11.75 -9.12
C LYS A 46 0.10 13.01 -8.33
N ILE A 47 1.05 12.94 -7.41
CA ILE A 47 1.63 14.11 -6.76
C ILE A 47 3.12 14.12 -7.06
N THR A 48 3.60 15.25 -7.58
CA THR A 48 4.99 15.47 -7.96
C THR A 48 5.76 16.14 -6.83
N LYS A 49 7.08 16.01 -6.87
CA LYS A 49 7.96 16.74 -5.95
C LYS A 49 7.78 18.25 -6.08
N GLN A 50 7.57 18.76 -7.30
CA GLN A 50 7.39 20.19 -7.55
C GLN A 50 6.14 20.74 -6.84
N GLU A 51 5.01 20.04 -6.93
CA GLU A 51 3.78 20.45 -6.21
C GLU A 51 3.99 20.54 -4.70
N ILE A 52 4.82 19.66 -4.11
CA ILE A 52 5.17 19.72 -2.69
C ILE A 52 6.06 20.94 -2.39
N GLU A 53 7.06 21.23 -3.21
CA GLU A 53 7.92 22.39 -3.00
C GLU A 53 7.13 23.70 -3.14
N GLU A 54 6.20 23.81 -4.10
CA GLU A 54 5.29 24.95 -4.23
C GLU A 54 4.41 25.15 -2.99
N LEU A 55 3.97 24.06 -2.35
CA LEU A 55 3.21 24.13 -1.09
C LEU A 55 4.07 24.59 0.09
N LYS A 56 5.38 24.29 0.09
CA LYS A 56 6.32 24.82 1.08
C LYS A 56 6.57 26.31 0.89
N GLU A 57 6.77 26.75 -0.35
CA GLU A 57 6.95 28.17 -0.69
C GLU A 57 5.72 29.01 -0.30
N LYS A 58 4.52 28.44 -0.46
CA LYS A 58 3.25 29.07 -0.03
C LYS A 58 3.02 29.03 1.49
N GLY A 59 3.91 28.41 2.26
CA GLY A 59 3.78 28.26 3.72
C GLY A 59 2.66 27.32 4.16
N VAL A 60 2.09 26.52 3.26
CA VAL A 60 1.07 25.50 3.58
C VAL A 60 1.73 24.29 4.26
N ILE A 61 2.94 23.96 3.83
CA ILE A 61 3.79 22.92 4.41
C ILE A 61 5.02 23.60 5.03
N THR A 62 5.36 23.26 6.27
CA THR A 62 6.56 23.77 6.93
C THR A 62 7.83 23.08 6.41
N ALA A 63 9.01 23.63 6.72
CA ALA A 63 10.29 23.02 6.38
C ALA A 63 10.43 21.56 6.90
N ASP A 64 9.78 21.25 8.03
CA ASP A 64 9.75 19.92 8.65
C ASP A 64 8.72 18.95 8.03
N ASN A 65 8.11 19.33 6.90
CA ASN A 65 7.03 18.61 6.21
C ASN A 65 5.77 18.43 7.08
N LEU A 66 5.45 19.42 7.94
CA LEU A 66 4.20 19.45 8.69
C LEU A 66 3.20 20.40 8.02
N LEU A 67 1.91 20.15 8.19
CA LEU A 67 0.88 21.10 7.77
C LEU A 67 0.91 22.33 8.70
N ALA A 68 0.94 23.52 8.12
CA ALA A 68 0.77 24.77 8.85
C ALA A 68 -0.68 24.93 9.37
N ASP A 69 -0.95 26.02 10.08
CA ASP A 69 -2.32 26.38 10.43
C ASP A 69 -3.09 26.79 9.16
N LEU A 70 -4.13 26.02 8.82
CA LEU A 70 -4.96 26.22 7.63
C LEU A 70 -6.31 26.88 7.96
N SER A 71 -6.41 27.60 9.08
CA SER A 71 -7.62 28.31 9.52
C SER A 71 -8.14 29.35 8.51
N ASN A 72 -7.29 29.84 7.60
CA ASN A 72 -7.68 30.77 6.54
C ASN A 72 -7.89 30.10 5.17
N ALA A 73 -7.76 28.78 5.08
CA ALA A 73 -7.96 28.05 3.82
C ALA A 73 -9.44 28.04 3.39
N ASP A 74 -9.69 27.53 2.18
CA ASP A 74 -11.04 27.34 1.65
C ASP A 74 -11.83 26.30 2.48
N PRO A 75 -13.17 26.28 2.39
CA PRO A 75 -14.00 25.37 3.18
C PRO A 75 -13.68 23.88 3.00
N LEU A 76 -13.31 23.44 1.78
CA LEU A 76 -12.98 22.04 1.53
C LEU A 76 -11.67 21.66 2.24
N THR A 77 -10.65 22.51 2.14
CA THR A 77 -9.37 22.30 2.87
C THR A 77 -9.59 22.26 4.37
N LYS A 78 -10.42 23.15 4.92
CA LYS A 78 -10.79 23.14 6.35
C LYS A 78 -11.46 21.84 6.79
N LEU A 79 -12.36 21.29 5.97
CA LEU A 79 -13.02 20.02 6.25
C LEU A 79 -12.01 18.87 6.28
N LEU A 80 -11.14 18.77 5.27
CA LEU A 80 -10.11 17.73 5.20
C LEU A 80 -9.09 17.84 6.34
N TYR A 81 -8.67 19.07 6.68
CA TYR A 81 -7.80 19.34 7.83
C TYR A 81 -8.47 18.94 9.15
N SER A 82 -9.76 19.27 9.33
CA SER A 82 -10.51 18.95 10.55
C SER A 82 -10.65 17.44 10.77
N VAL A 83 -10.93 16.68 9.72
CA VAL A 83 -10.97 15.20 9.78
C VAL A 83 -9.59 14.64 10.16
N SER A 84 -8.54 15.14 9.50
CA SER A 84 -7.16 14.72 9.78
C SER A 84 -6.72 15.06 11.20
N TRP A 85 -7.11 16.23 11.72
CA TRP A 85 -6.87 16.64 13.10
C TRP A 85 -7.61 15.72 14.09
N LYS A 86 -8.92 15.48 13.86
CA LYS A 86 -9.75 14.66 14.74
C LYS A 86 -9.24 13.23 14.88
N ASN A 87 -8.67 12.68 13.80
CA ASN A 87 -8.11 11.33 13.77
C ASN A 87 -6.65 11.25 14.26
N GLY A 88 -6.01 12.39 14.56
CA GLY A 88 -4.59 12.44 14.91
C GLY A 88 -3.65 12.15 13.72
N ASP A 89 -4.13 12.35 12.49
CA ASP A 89 -3.45 11.99 11.24
C ASP A 89 -2.54 13.11 10.69
N LEU A 90 -2.61 14.32 11.23
CA LEU A 90 -1.79 15.45 10.75
C LEU A 90 -0.29 15.12 10.73
N LYS A 91 0.21 14.42 11.75
CA LYS A 91 1.61 14.00 11.82
C LYS A 91 1.96 12.93 10.78
N LYS A 92 0.98 12.18 10.26
CA LYS A 92 1.18 11.13 9.25
C LYS A 92 1.39 11.70 7.85
N VAL A 93 0.85 12.90 7.59
CA VAL A 93 1.04 13.63 6.31
C VAL A 93 2.52 13.86 6.04
N LYS A 94 3.32 14.13 7.08
CA LYS A 94 4.78 14.22 7.00
C LYS A 94 5.40 13.02 6.27
N HIS A 95 4.99 11.81 6.63
CA HIS A 95 5.54 10.59 6.02
C HIS A 95 5.13 10.44 4.54
N ILE A 96 3.92 10.85 4.19
CA ILE A 96 3.47 10.88 2.78
C ILE A 96 4.33 11.86 1.98
N ILE A 97 4.53 13.08 2.49
CA ILE A 97 5.37 14.11 1.86
C ILE A 97 6.80 13.58 1.68
N GLU A 98 7.38 12.99 2.71
CA GLU A 98 8.71 12.37 2.66
C GLU A 98 8.79 11.25 1.61
N GLY A 99 7.73 10.45 1.46
CA GLY A 99 7.65 9.43 0.42
C GLY A 99 7.62 9.98 -1.01
N ILE A 100 7.02 11.16 -1.20
CA ILE A 100 6.95 11.85 -2.50
C ILE A 100 8.29 12.51 -2.85
N VAL A 101 8.90 13.19 -1.88
CA VAL A 101 10.10 14.01 -2.08
C VAL A 101 11.39 13.19 -2.10
N SER A 102 11.49 12.15 -1.25
CA SER A 102 12.76 11.43 -1.03
C SER A 102 12.98 10.28 -2.01
N GLY A 103 14.21 10.22 -2.55
CA GLY A 103 14.73 9.08 -3.33
C GLY A 103 15.38 7.97 -2.49
N GLN A 104 15.68 8.22 -1.21
CA GLN A 104 16.32 7.25 -0.32
C GLN A 104 15.57 7.05 1.00
N GLN A 105 15.74 5.84 1.51
CA GLN A 105 14.98 5.18 2.56
C GLN A 105 15.71 5.40 3.88
N ASP A 106 15.58 6.59 4.47
CA ASP A 106 16.07 6.76 5.84
C ASP A 106 15.32 5.78 6.75
N GLU A 107 16.07 5.13 7.64
CA GLU A 107 15.64 4.08 8.56
C GLU A 107 14.59 4.61 9.55
N LYS A 108 13.34 4.75 9.08
CA LYS A 108 12.26 5.23 9.92
C LYS A 108 11.65 4.07 10.68
N GLU A 109 11.70 4.17 12.01
CA GLU A 109 11.08 3.19 12.91
C GLU A 109 9.54 3.18 12.80
N ASN A 110 8.94 4.33 12.45
CA ASN A 110 7.49 4.55 12.40
C ASN A 110 7.07 5.21 11.08
N GLY A 111 5.82 4.97 10.65
CA GLY A 111 5.23 5.63 9.48
C GLY A 111 5.56 4.99 8.13
N LEU A 112 6.15 3.80 8.12
CA LEU A 112 6.60 3.09 6.91
C LEU A 112 5.51 2.94 5.84
N VAL A 113 4.28 2.62 6.26
CA VAL A 113 3.12 2.49 5.36
C VAL A 113 2.78 3.82 4.68
N PHE A 114 2.76 4.92 5.44
CA PHE A 114 2.46 6.26 4.89
C PHE A 114 3.58 6.75 3.98
N TYR A 115 4.83 6.45 4.31
CA TYR A 115 5.98 6.73 3.45
C TYR A 115 5.91 5.97 2.12
N GLN A 116 5.61 4.67 2.17
CA GLN A 116 5.42 3.87 0.96
C GLN A 116 4.20 4.33 0.17
N PHE A 117 3.12 4.74 0.83
CA PHE A 117 1.97 5.34 0.19
C PHE A 117 2.33 6.65 -0.53
N GLY A 118 3.18 7.49 0.06
CA GLY A 118 3.77 8.66 -0.62
C GLY A 118 4.49 8.29 -1.92
N LYS A 119 5.31 7.22 -1.90
CA LYS A 119 5.94 6.70 -3.12
C LYS A 119 4.92 6.24 -4.16
N TYR A 120 3.87 5.53 -3.74
CA TYR A 120 2.78 5.12 -4.62
C TYR A 120 2.10 6.33 -5.30
N LEU A 121 1.89 7.44 -4.58
CA LEU A 121 1.28 8.66 -5.13
C LEU A 121 2.13 9.31 -6.24
N THR A 122 3.43 9.02 -6.32
CA THR A 122 4.28 9.47 -7.45
C THR A 122 3.96 8.75 -8.76
N LYS A 123 3.20 7.64 -8.71
CA LYS A 123 2.88 6.75 -9.84
C LYS A 123 4.10 6.16 -10.55
N LYS A 124 5.25 6.10 -9.86
CA LYS A 124 6.42 5.37 -10.35
C LYS A 124 6.09 3.87 -10.42
N PRO A 125 6.38 3.19 -11.56
CA PRO A 125 6.17 1.76 -11.69
C PRO A 125 6.88 0.95 -10.59
N GLY A 126 6.20 -0.08 -10.07
CA GLY A 126 6.76 -0.95 -9.03
C GLY A 126 6.82 -0.32 -7.63
N GLU A 127 6.10 0.77 -7.37
CA GLU A 127 5.83 1.28 -6.02
C GLU A 127 4.39 0.89 -5.60
N PRO A 128 4.21 -0.12 -4.73
CA PRO A 128 2.88 -0.55 -4.25
C PRO A 128 2.33 0.33 -3.11
N ILE A 129 1.04 0.16 -2.79
CA ILE A 129 0.36 0.86 -1.67
C ILE A 129 0.83 0.30 -0.31
N ILE A 130 1.15 -1.01 -0.26
CA ILE A 130 1.53 -1.80 0.92
C ILE A 130 0.55 -1.64 2.10
N ASP A 131 -0.23 -2.68 2.32
CA ASP A 131 -1.13 -2.81 3.47
C ASP A 131 -0.77 -4.05 4.30
N GLN A 132 -1.16 -4.07 5.58
CA GLN A 132 -0.96 -5.23 6.47
C GLN A 132 -1.52 -6.54 5.88
N HIS A 133 -2.64 -6.47 5.16
CA HIS A 133 -3.28 -7.62 4.53
C HIS A 133 -2.46 -8.11 3.34
N VAL A 134 -1.92 -7.19 2.54
CA VAL A 134 -1.01 -7.52 1.43
C VAL A 134 0.24 -8.23 1.95
N LEU A 135 0.90 -7.65 2.97
CA LEU A 135 2.09 -8.27 3.57
C LEU A 135 1.78 -9.59 4.27
N ARG A 136 0.57 -9.75 4.85
CA ARG A 136 0.15 -11.03 5.42
C ARG A 136 0.07 -12.12 4.34
N ALA A 137 -0.60 -11.85 3.22
CA ALA A 137 -0.71 -12.81 2.13
C ALA A 137 0.67 -13.17 1.56
N PHE A 138 1.50 -12.16 1.28
CA PHE A 138 2.84 -12.37 0.76
C PHE A 138 3.78 -13.07 1.73
N GLY A 139 3.77 -12.68 3.01
CA GLY A 139 4.57 -13.34 4.03
C GLY A 139 4.19 -14.80 4.20
N VAL A 140 2.88 -15.11 4.21
CA VAL A 140 2.41 -16.51 4.34
C VAL A 140 2.86 -17.35 3.15
N TYR A 141 2.86 -16.78 1.94
CA TYR A 141 3.45 -17.42 0.76
C TYR A 141 4.95 -17.67 0.93
N LYS A 142 5.71 -16.65 1.35
CA LYS A 142 7.16 -16.75 1.57
C LYS A 142 7.57 -17.68 2.70
N ALA A 143 6.72 -17.89 3.71
CA ALA A 143 7.00 -18.77 4.83
C ALA A 143 7.14 -20.25 4.40
N ASN A 144 6.62 -20.63 3.23
CA ASN A 144 6.79 -21.95 2.61
C ASN A 144 6.59 -23.14 3.57
N GLY A 145 5.57 -23.07 4.45
CA GLY A 145 5.25 -24.14 5.40
C GLY A 145 5.89 -24.03 6.79
N ASP A 146 6.72 -23.02 7.04
CA ASP A 146 7.27 -22.73 8.38
C ASP A 146 6.15 -22.30 9.36
N LYS A 147 5.78 -23.22 10.27
CA LYS A 147 4.63 -23.04 11.17
C LYS A 147 4.75 -21.81 12.07
N GLU A 148 5.93 -21.54 12.63
CA GLU A 148 6.12 -20.40 13.53
C GLU A 148 5.98 -19.07 12.79
N LYS A 149 6.55 -18.97 11.59
CA LYS A 149 6.39 -17.78 10.75
C LYS A 149 4.94 -17.59 10.31
N LEU A 150 4.26 -18.69 9.95
CA LEU A 150 2.86 -18.65 9.52
C LEU A 150 1.94 -18.08 10.59
N ASP A 151 2.02 -18.58 11.82
CA ASP A 151 1.15 -18.12 12.91
C ASP A 151 1.41 -16.65 13.25
N ARG A 152 2.69 -16.24 13.27
CA ARG A 152 3.07 -14.83 13.45
C ARG A 152 2.47 -13.94 12.36
N LEU A 153 2.58 -14.34 11.09
CA LEU A 153 2.11 -13.55 9.95
C LEU A 153 0.59 -13.46 9.89
N LYS A 154 -0.12 -14.55 10.18
CA LYS A 154 -1.60 -14.53 10.24
C LYS A 154 -2.14 -13.54 11.29
N ARG A 155 -1.38 -13.31 12.36
CA ARG A 155 -1.65 -12.36 13.44
C ARG A 155 -1.05 -10.97 13.23
N LEU A 156 -0.36 -10.71 12.11
CA LEU A 156 0.26 -9.42 11.80
C LEU A 156 -0.79 -8.30 11.85
N SER A 157 -0.70 -7.40 12.83
CA SER A 157 -1.68 -6.32 13.03
C SER A 157 -1.12 -4.92 12.76
N LEU A 158 0.19 -4.75 12.81
CA LEU A 158 0.87 -3.49 12.58
C LEU A 158 2.15 -3.77 11.80
N ILE A 159 2.42 -2.93 10.80
CA ILE A 159 3.66 -2.96 10.03
C ILE A 159 4.66 -2.09 10.77
N THR A 160 5.79 -2.68 11.15
CA THR A 160 6.89 -2.01 11.84
C THR A 160 8.18 -2.17 11.04
N LYS A 161 9.30 -1.67 11.58
CA LYS A 161 10.63 -1.92 11.02
C LYS A 161 10.97 -3.41 10.83
N LYS A 162 10.35 -4.32 11.61
CA LYS A 162 10.55 -5.77 11.49
C LYS A 162 10.08 -6.31 10.13
N GLU A 163 9.12 -5.63 9.51
CA GLU A 163 8.55 -6.01 8.23
C GLU A 163 9.24 -5.30 7.04
N LYS A 164 10.27 -4.46 7.28
CA LYS A 164 11.01 -3.75 6.22
C LYS A 164 11.58 -4.72 5.18
N GLU A 165 12.22 -5.80 5.63
CA GLU A 165 12.76 -6.81 4.74
C GLU A 165 11.66 -7.48 3.91
N LEU A 166 10.50 -7.79 4.53
CA LEU A 166 9.38 -8.39 3.82
C LEU A 166 8.79 -7.44 2.76
N ILE A 167 8.77 -6.13 3.05
CA ILE A 167 8.39 -5.09 2.08
C ILE A 167 9.36 -5.04 0.91
N ASP A 168 10.66 -5.05 1.17
CA ASP A 168 11.67 -4.99 0.11
C ASP A 168 11.62 -6.26 -0.76
N GLN A 169 11.42 -7.43 -0.15
CA GLN A 169 11.16 -8.69 -0.86
C GLN A 169 9.88 -8.64 -1.70
N TYR A 170 8.81 -8.02 -1.20
CA TYR A 170 7.57 -7.85 -1.96
C TYR A 170 7.75 -6.95 -3.16
N LYS A 171 8.44 -5.81 -2.99
CA LYS A 171 8.77 -4.89 -4.07
C LYS A 171 9.63 -5.54 -5.14
N LEU A 172 10.60 -6.35 -4.74
CA LEU A 172 11.41 -7.13 -5.66
C LEU A 172 10.52 -8.12 -6.44
N TRP A 173 9.74 -8.93 -5.72
CA TRP A 173 8.84 -9.93 -6.32
C TRP A 173 7.89 -9.33 -7.36
N LEU A 174 7.28 -8.17 -7.08
CA LEU A 174 6.44 -7.45 -8.06
C LEU A 174 7.18 -7.12 -9.36
N ARG A 175 8.47 -6.80 -9.27
CA ARG A 175 9.31 -6.35 -10.40
C ARG A 175 9.95 -7.52 -11.15
N THR A 176 10.18 -8.67 -10.50
CA THR A 176 10.95 -9.77 -11.08
C THR A 176 10.12 -11.01 -11.39
N ASP A 177 9.19 -11.39 -10.53
CA ASP A 177 8.59 -12.72 -10.56
C ASP A 177 7.29 -12.78 -11.37
N LEU A 178 6.59 -11.65 -11.53
CA LEU A 178 5.40 -11.56 -12.37
C LEU A 178 5.75 -11.71 -13.88
N THR A 179 4.76 -11.95 -14.72
CA THR A 179 4.98 -11.94 -16.18
C THR A 179 5.33 -10.52 -16.65
N ARG A 180 6.10 -10.42 -17.74
CA ARG A 180 6.43 -9.13 -18.34
C ARG A 180 5.17 -8.44 -18.86
N GLU A 181 4.29 -9.20 -19.50
CA GLU A 181 3.01 -8.73 -20.03
C GLU A 181 2.17 -8.06 -18.94
N LEU A 182 2.07 -8.68 -17.76
CA LEU A 182 1.35 -8.08 -16.64
C LEU A 182 2.03 -6.79 -16.16
N ARG A 183 3.36 -6.78 -16.04
CA ARG A 183 4.12 -5.61 -15.56
C ARG A 183 4.06 -4.41 -16.51
N ASP A 184 3.89 -4.65 -17.80
CA ASP A 184 3.77 -3.62 -18.82
C ASP A 184 2.40 -2.91 -18.77
N ASN A 185 1.43 -3.43 -18.00
CA ASN A 185 0.16 -2.75 -17.77
C ASN A 185 0.29 -1.62 -16.73
N ASP A 186 -0.31 -0.47 -17.02
CA ASP A 186 -0.31 0.69 -16.13
C ASP A 186 -0.91 0.38 -14.75
N ASN A 187 -0.12 0.63 -13.71
CA ASN A 187 -0.48 0.38 -12.31
C ASN A 187 -0.88 -1.08 -12.02
N TYR A 188 -0.29 -2.08 -12.70
CA TYR A 188 -0.54 -3.49 -12.39
C TYR A 188 -0.41 -3.81 -10.89
N SER A 189 0.51 -3.15 -10.19
CA SER A 189 0.74 -3.33 -8.74
C SER A 189 -0.51 -3.05 -7.91
N TYR A 190 -1.37 -2.11 -8.31
CA TYR A 190 -2.64 -1.84 -7.63
C TYR A 190 -3.59 -3.04 -7.69
N HIS A 191 -3.68 -3.70 -8.85
CA HIS A 191 -4.56 -4.85 -9.03
C HIS A 191 -4.04 -6.06 -8.26
N VAL A 192 -2.72 -6.27 -8.26
CA VAL A 192 -2.07 -7.29 -7.43
C VAL A 192 -2.29 -7.01 -5.93
N ASP A 193 -2.06 -5.77 -5.48
CA ASP A 193 -2.31 -5.34 -4.10
C ASP A 193 -3.78 -5.60 -3.69
N LYS A 194 -4.76 -5.33 -4.56
CA LYS A 194 -6.19 -5.56 -4.30
C LYS A 194 -6.50 -7.05 -4.11
N VAL A 195 -5.91 -7.93 -4.92
CA VAL A 195 -6.05 -9.39 -4.76
C VAL A 195 -5.43 -9.84 -3.44
N LEU A 196 -4.18 -9.44 -3.19
CA LEU A 196 -3.45 -9.84 -1.98
C LEU A 196 -4.09 -9.28 -0.70
N PHE A 197 -4.69 -8.09 -0.75
CA PHE A 197 -5.47 -7.54 0.34
C PHE A 197 -6.64 -8.47 0.70
N ALA A 198 -7.42 -8.89 -0.30
CA ALA A 198 -8.59 -9.73 -0.07
C ALA A 198 -8.21 -11.11 0.47
N VAL A 199 -7.16 -11.71 -0.10
CA VAL A 199 -6.60 -12.99 0.38
C VAL A 199 -6.06 -12.85 1.79
N GLY A 200 -5.26 -11.82 2.06
CA GLY A 200 -4.71 -11.55 3.39
C GLY A 200 -5.77 -11.25 4.45
N LYS A 201 -6.88 -10.62 4.07
CA LYS A 201 -8.04 -10.43 4.96
C LYS A 201 -8.77 -11.74 5.23
N SER A 202 -8.89 -12.62 4.23
CA SER A 202 -9.55 -13.93 4.38
C SER A 202 -8.82 -14.91 5.31
N ILE A 203 -7.50 -14.81 5.40
CA ILE A 203 -6.65 -15.69 6.23
C ILE A 203 -6.28 -15.07 7.58
N LYS A 204 -6.84 -13.90 7.91
CA LYS A 204 -6.54 -13.22 9.17
C LYS A 204 -7.04 -14.08 10.33
N GLU A 205 -6.14 -14.38 11.26
CA GLU A 205 -6.52 -14.90 12.57
C GLU A 205 -6.59 -13.74 13.56
N LYS A 206 -7.58 -13.77 14.46
CA LYS A 206 -7.63 -12.80 15.56
C LYS A 206 -6.51 -13.18 16.55
N SER A 207 -5.65 -12.21 16.84
CA SER A 207 -4.69 -12.30 17.94
C SER A 207 -5.40 -12.37 19.28
#